data_AF-A0A3B9T339-F1
#
_entry.id   AF-A0A3B9T339-F1
#
_cell.length_a   1.000
_cell.length_b   1.000
_cell.length_c   1.000
_cell.angle_alpha   90.00
_cell.angle_beta   90.00
_cell.angle_gamma   90.00
#
_symmetry.space_group_name_H-M   'P 1'
#
loop_
_entity.id
_entity.type
_entity.pdbx_description
1 polymer ?
#
loop_
_entity_poly.entity_id
_entity_poly.type
_entity_poly.pdbx_seq_one_letter_code
_entity_poly.pdbx_strand_id
1 'polypeptide(L)'
;MNVNRIITAAFFLLLLTGCTADSAESSQSTQTALSSTQIAVTTAATTCTTESTAEPVQTTIFPALVSPDDINLRNAEGDSSHYLFTYHETDFQAVYKTDHWTIQDSYRITDPADMIMICDALIAAHPIHSADLTGYRTASDMAYEWTQHNLAYQLLGEDAPYKENAKDVDFDPNDQGKSMYEIYLDRTGQDSTASSGSP
;
A
#
# COMPACT_ATOMS: atom_id res chain seq x y z
N MET A 1 14.71 -5.70 -56.02
CA MET A 1 14.39 -4.41 -56.68
C MET A 1 12.89 -4.38 -56.95
N ASN A 2 12.16 -3.43 -56.35
CA ASN A 2 10.98 -2.81 -56.94
C ASN A 2 10.75 -1.48 -56.20
N VAL A 3 10.38 -0.45 -56.95
CA VAL A 3 10.33 0.95 -56.53
C VAL A 3 8.89 1.44 -56.62
N ASN A 4 8.55 2.50 -55.86
CA ASN A 4 7.30 3.28 -55.83
C ASN A 4 6.42 3.00 -54.59
N ARG A 5 5.79 4.02 -53.96
CA ARG A 5 5.73 5.46 -54.30
C ARG A 5 5.52 6.34 -53.06
N ILE A 6 6.14 7.52 -53.07
CA ILE A 6 5.91 8.59 -52.10
C ILE A 6 4.57 9.27 -52.41
N ILE A 7 3.77 9.58 -51.39
CA ILE A 7 2.72 10.61 -51.47
C ILE A 7 2.90 11.56 -50.29
N THR A 8 2.93 12.85 -50.61
CA THR A 8 3.16 13.96 -49.68
C THR A 8 1.97 14.93 -49.73
N ALA A 9 1.37 15.21 -48.58
CA ALA A 9 0.51 16.37 -48.30
C ALA A 9 0.42 16.47 -46.76
N ALA A 10 1.02 17.40 -46.03
CA ALA A 10 1.22 18.85 -46.19
C ALA A 10 -0.02 19.70 -45.83
N PHE A 11 0.15 20.45 -44.73
CA PHE A 11 -0.52 21.72 -44.39
C PHE A 11 -2.05 21.76 -44.22
N PHE A 12 -2.47 22.03 -42.97
CA PHE A 12 -3.23 23.26 -42.73
C PHE A 12 -2.78 23.91 -41.41
N LEU A 13 -2.32 25.16 -41.50
CA LEU A 13 -1.91 26.01 -40.37
C LEU A 13 -2.95 27.12 -40.24
N LEU A 14 -3.47 27.35 -39.04
CA LEU A 14 -4.30 28.51 -38.73
C LEU A 14 -3.90 29.08 -37.37
N LEU A 15 -3.18 30.21 -37.42
CA LEU A 15 -2.92 31.11 -36.31
C LEU A 15 -3.92 32.28 -36.37
N LEU A 16 -4.19 32.89 -35.20
CA LEU A 16 -4.54 34.29 -34.90
C LEU A 16 -5.37 34.29 -33.59
N THR A 17 -4.76 34.43 -32.40
CA THR A 17 -4.48 35.69 -31.68
C THR A 17 -5.71 36.47 -31.19
N GLY A 18 -5.81 36.69 -29.88
CA GLY A 18 -6.76 37.64 -29.28
C GLY A 18 -6.50 37.90 -27.78
N CYS A 19 -6.21 39.16 -27.43
CA CYS A 19 -6.07 39.70 -26.07
C CYS A 19 -6.91 41.00 -25.98
N THR A 20 -7.28 41.58 -24.83
CA THR A 20 -6.93 41.38 -23.41
C THR A 20 -8.21 40.98 -22.61
N ALA A 21 -8.43 41.13 -21.29
CA ALA A 21 -7.78 41.76 -20.14
C ALA A 21 -8.32 41.06 -18.85
N ASP A 22 -7.49 40.82 -17.83
CA ASP A 22 -7.46 41.59 -16.57
C ASP A 22 -8.80 41.71 -15.79
N SER A 23 -8.93 40.91 -14.73
CA SER A 23 -9.72 41.21 -13.52
C SER A 23 -9.33 40.20 -12.43
N ALA A 24 -8.46 40.64 -11.52
CA ALA A 24 -8.12 39.87 -10.32
C ALA A 24 -9.23 40.01 -9.26
N GLU A 25 -10.11 39.01 -9.14
CA GLU A 25 -11.03 38.96 -7.99
C GLU A 25 -10.31 38.43 -6.74
N SER A 26 -10.04 39.38 -5.84
CA SER A 26 -9.50 39.17 -4.50
C SER A 26 -10.41 38.27 -3.65
N SER A 27 -10.09 36.98 -3.55
CA SER A 27 -10.68 36.08 -2.55
C SER A 27 -10.12 36.40 -1.16
N GLN A 28 -10.92 37.11 -0.36
CA GLN A 28 -10.57 37.55 0.98
C GLN A 28 -10.68 36.37 1.98
N SER A 29 -9.59 35.64 2.21
CA SER A 29 -9.56 34.59 3.25
C SER A 29 -9.37 35.21 4.64
N THR A 30 -10.41 35.22 5.45
CA THR A 30 -10.39 35.69 6.84
C THR A 30 -9.51 34.77 7.70
N GLN A 31 -8.30 35.23 8.04
CA GLN A 31 -7.47 34.57 9.06
C GLN A 31 -8.04 34.87 10.46
N THR A 32 -8.94 34.01 10.94
CA THR A 32 -9.30 33.96 12.36
C THR A 32 -8.18 33.29 13.13
N ALA A 33 -7.29 34.10 13.70
CA ALA A 33 -6.26 33.62 14.63
C ALA A 33 -6.93 33.08 15.90
N LEU A 34 -6.98 31.76 16.06
CA LEU A 34 -7.43 31.12 17.30
C LEU A 34 -6.29 31.08 18.32
N SER A 35 -6.58 31.66 19.49
CA SER A 35 -5.63 31.86 20.58
C SER A 35 -5.10 30.55 21.15
N SER A 36 -3.78 30.43 21.30
CA SER A 36 -3.15 29.29 21.97
C SER A 36 -3.21 29.46 23.49
N THR A 37 -4.23 28.87 24.12
CA THR A 37 -4.34 28.81 25.57
C THR A 37 -3.44 27.72 26.13
N GLN A 38 -2.35 28.13 26.78
CA GLN A 38 -1.52 27.21 27.58
C GLN A 38 -2.32 26.75 28.81
N ILE A 39 -2.55 25.44 28.93
CA ILE A 39 -2.99 24.80 30.18
C ILE A 39 -1.84 23.95 30.71
N ALA A 40 -1.21 24.41 31.79
CA ALA A 40 -0.18 23.66 32.48
C ALA A 40 -0.83 22.48 33.25
N VAL A 41 -0.69 21.27 32.71
CA VAL A 41 -1.13 20.05 33.39
C VAL A 41 -0.01 19.56 34.32
N THR A 42 -0.11 19.91 35.60
CA THR A 42 0.75 19.37 36.66
C THR A 42 0.42 17.90 36.89
N THR A 43 1.21 16.99 36.31
CA THR A 43 1.11 15.55 36.57
C THR A 43 2.01 15.19 37.76
N ALA A 44 1.39 14.82 38.88
CA ALA A 44 2.11 14.30 40.04
C ALA A 44 2.59 12.86 39.75
N ALA A 45 3.92 12.67 39.64
CA ALA A 45 4.51 11.36 39.44
C ALA A 45 4.47 10.53 40.74
N THR A 46 3.54 9.57 40.81
CA THR A 46 3.56 8.52 41.85
C THR A 46 4.42 7.36 41.34
N THR A 47 5.60 7.21 41.92
CA THR A 47 6.54 6.14 41.54
C THR A 47 6.08 4.81 42.15
N CYS A 48 5.65 3.86 41.31
CA CYS A 48 5.46 2.46 41.70
C CYS A 48 6.56 1.60 41.07
N THR A 49 7.66 1.44 41.79
CA THR A 49 8.78 0.57 41.40
C THR A 49 8.29 -0.88 41.28
N THR A 50 8.28 -1.41 40.05
CA THR A 50 8.18 -2.86 39.82
C THR A 50 9.41 -3.28 39.04
N GLU A 51 10.29 -4.03 39.70
CA GLU A 51 11.54 -4.54 39.15
C GLU A 51 11.24 -5.71 38.21
N SER A 52 10.86 -5.40 36.97
CA SER A 52 10.78 -6.39 35.89
C SER A 52 12.06 -6.35 35.09
N THR A 53 12.85 -7.42 35.15
CA THR A 53 14.05 -7.60 34.32
C THR A 53 13.61 -7.89 32.89
N ALA A 54 13.24 -6.85 32.15
CA ALA A 54 13.09 -6.91 30.71
C ALA A 54 14.48 -6.93 30.07
N GLU A 55 14.76 -7.94 29.25
CA GLU A 55 15.94 -7.91 28.38
C GLU A 55 15.83 -6.72 27.43
N PRO A 56 16.94 -6.04 27.08
CA PRO A 56 16.90 -4.90 26.18
C PRO A 56 16.51 -5.38 24.78
N VAL A 57 15.29 -5.06 24.36
CA VAL A 57 14.84 -5.19 22.97
C VAL A 57 15.78 -4.34 22.12
N GLN A 58 16.68 -4.99 21.39
CA GLN A 58 17.56 -4.32 20.44
C GLN A 58 16.74 -3.92 19.21
N THR A 59 16.12 -2.73 19.28
CA THR A 59 15.55 -2.07 18.11
C THR A 59 16.69 -1.73 17.15
N THR A 60 16.92 -2.62 16.17
CA THR A 60 17.86 -2.34 15.08
C THR A 60 17.23 -1.26 14.21
N ILE A 61 17.74 -0.04 14.31
CA ILE A 61 17.27 1.09 13.49
C ILE A 61 17.93 0.96 12.13
N PHE A 62 17.23 0.33 11.20
CA PHE A 62 17.54 0.39 9.78
C PHE A 62 17.03 1.72 9.19
N PRO A 63 17.67 2.25 8.14
CA PRO A 63 17.12 3.38 7.40
C PRO A 63 15.83 2.98 6.68
N ALA A 64 14.87 3.91 6.59
CA ALA A 64 13.73 3.80 5.71
C ALA A 64 14.18 3.84 4.24
N LEU A 65 13.37 3.26 3.36
CA LEU A 65 13.52 3.39 1.91
C LEU A 65 13.37 4.87 1.50
N VAL A 66 14.08 5.28 0.44
CA VAL A 66 14.05 6.66 -0.07
C VAL A 66 13.40 6.71 -1.46
N SER A 67 13.45 5.60 -2.20
CA SER A 67 12.80 5.41 -3.49
C SER A 67 12.41 3.94 -3.74
N PRO A 68 11.45 3.66 -4.64
CA PRO A 68 11.13 2.29 -5.06
C PRO A 68 12.32 1.52 -5.67
N ASP A 69 13.29 2.20 -6.28
CA ASP A 69 14.48 1.57 -6.85
C ASP A 69 15.40 0.94 -5.77
N ASP A 70 15.34 1.44 -4.53
CA ASP A 70 16.18 0.98 -3.41
C ASP A 70 15.90 -0.49 -3.03
N ILE A 71 14.71 -1.02 -3.37
CA ILE A 71 14.32 -2.39 -3.00
C ILE A 71 14.99 -3.46 -3.88
N ASN A 72 15.72 -3.08 -4.95
CA ASN A 72 16.41 -4.03 -5.82
C ASN A 72 15.49 -5.18 -6.32
N LEU A 73 14.28 -4.82 -6.76
CA LEU A 73 13.29 -5.75 -7.28
C LEU A 73 13.84 -6.43 -8.55
N ARG A 74 13.95 -7.76 -8.50
CA ARG A 74 14.57 -8.55 -9.56
C ARG A 74 13.85 -9.88 -9.74
N ASN A 75 13.81 -10.31 -10.99
CA ASN A 75 13.33 -11.64 -11.36
C ASN A 75 14.31 -12.71 -10.87
N ALA A 76 13.82 -13.69 -10.11
CA ALA A 76 14.63 -14.69 -9.43
C ALA A 76 14.95 -15.90 -10.33
N GLU A 77 13.98 -16.35 -11.13
CA GLU A 77 14.08 -17.59 -11.91
C GLU A 77 14.14 -17.38 -13.43
N GLY A 78 14.02 -16.12 -13.88
CA GLY A 78 13.95 -15.76 -15.29
C GLY A 78 12.56 -15.89 -15.91
N ASP A 79 11.52 -16.11 -15.09
CA ASP A 79 10.12 -16.22 -15.52
C ASP A 79 9.36 -14.87 -15.36
N SER A 80 8.05 -14.82 -15.54
CA SER A 80 7.27 -13.59 -15.34
C SER A 80 6.57 -13.51 -13.98
N SER A 81 6.92 -14.39 -13.04
CA SER A 81 6.12 -14.66 -11.82
C SER A 81 6.92 -14.57 -10.53
N HIS A 82 8.17 -15.02 -10.47
CA HIS A 82 8.94 -15.11 -9.23
C HIS A 82 9.98 -14.01 -9.11
N TYR A 83 9.77 -13.11 -8.15
CA TYR A 83 10.61 -11.96 -7.88
C TYR A 83 11.20 -12.02 -6.48
N LEU A 84 12.37 -11.40 -6.33
CA LEU A 84 12.98 -11.08 -5.05
C LEU A 84 13.12 -9.56 -4.94
N PHE A 85 12.86 -9.01 -3.76
CA PHE A 85 13.29 -7.67 -3.39
C PHE A 85 14.08 -7.73 -2.08
N THR A 86 15.02 -6.81 -1.90
CA THR A 86 15.88 -6.73 -0.73
C THR A 86 15.38 -5.62 0.19
N TYR A 87 15.09 -5.96 1.45
CA TYR A 87 14.68 -5.03 2.50
C TYR A 87 15.48 -5.33 3.76
N HIS A 88 16.19 -4.32 4.28
CA HIS A 88 17.07 -4.43 5.46
C HIS A 88 18.01 -5.67 5.40
N GLU A 89 18.76 -5.77 4.29
CA GLU A 89 19.69 -6.88 3.98
C GLU A 89 19.05 -8.28 3.84
N THR A 90 17.73 -8.40 3.98
CA THR A 90 16.96 -9.64 3.79
C THR A 90 16.29 -9.64 2.42
N ASP A 91 16.36 -10.75 1.70
CA ASP A 91 15.56 -10.97 0.49
C ASP A 91 14.18 -11.52 0.85
N PHE A 92 13.14 -10.91 0.27
CA PHE A 92 11.74 -11.33 0.36
C PHE A 92 11.26 -11.81 -1.01
N GLN A 93 10.46 -12.88 -1.04
CA GLN A 93 9.85 -13.38 -2.28
C GLN A 93 8.52 -12.69 -2.56
N ALA A 94 8.38 -12.14 -3.76
CA ALA A 94 7.12 -11.66 -4.31
C ALA A 94 6.73 -12.54 -5.51
N VAL A 95 5.49 -13.03 -5.53
CA VAL A 95 4.96 -13.89 -6.59
C VAL A 95 3.82 -13.18 -7.30
N TYR A 96 4.01 -12.88 -8.59
CA TYR A 96 2.94 -12.40 -9.45
C TYR A 96 2.13 -13.59 -9.98
N LYS A 97 0.84 -13.60 -9.68
CA LYS A 97 -0.17 -14.55 -10.16
C LYS A 97 -1.13 -13.82 -11.09
N THR A 98 -2.25 -14.45 -11.46
CA THR A 98 -3.26 -13.86 -12.35
C THR A 98 -3.80 -12.54 -11.80
N ASP A 99 -3.21 -11.42 -12.26
CA ASP A 99 -3.59 -10.05 -11.92
C ASP A 99 -3.45 -9.69 -10.42
N HIS A 100 -2.51 -10.30 -9.69
CA HIS A 100 -2.20 -9.91 -8.30
C HIS A 100 -0.81 -10.36 -7.86
N TRP A 101 -0.33 -9.73 -6.78
CA TRP A 101 0.93 -10.03 -6.12
C TRP A 101 0.69 -10.69 -4.76
N THR A 102 1.46 -11.73 -4.43
CA THR A 102 1.62 -12.24 -3.06
C THR A 102 3.03 -11.92 -2.58
N ILE A 103 3.23 -11.48 -1.33
CA ILE A 103 4.56 -11.34 -0.71
C ILE A 103 4.66 -12.32 0.46
N GLN A 104 5.70 -13.16 0.46
CA GLN A 104 5.96 -14.12 1.52
C GLN A 104 6.62 -13.48 2.75
N ASP A 105 6.28 -13.97 3.94
CA ASP A 105 6.75 -13.45 5.24
C ASP A 105 6.55 -11.93 5.41
N SER A 106 5.56 -11.36 4.73
CA SER A 106 5.28 -9.93 4.64
C SER A 106 4.93 -9.29 5.99
N TYR A 107 4.51 -10.10 6.97
CA TYR A 107 4.29 -9.69 8.36
C TYR A 107 5.54 -9.09 9.04
N ARG A 108 6.74 -9.36 8.51
CA ARG A 108 8.03 -8.86 9.03
C ARG A 108 8.34 -7.42 8.64
N ILE A 109 7.63 -6.88 7.64
CA ILE A 109 7.76 -5.49 7.20
C ILE A 109 6.58 -4.73 7.81
N THR A 110 6.83 -3.71 8.63
CA THR A 110 5.78 -3.04 9.42
C THR A 110 5.73 -1.53 9.24
N ASP A 111 6.67 -0.92 8.52
CA ASP A 111 6.65 0.51 8.23
C ASP A 111 5.74 0.82 7.02
N PRO A 112 4.67 1.62 7.18
CA PRO A 112 3.74 1.88 6.08
C PRO A 112 4.33 2.71 4.93
N ALA A 113 5.36 3.52 5.16
CA ALA A 113 6.00 4.29 4.09
C ALA A 113 6.87 3.36 3.23
N ASP A 114 7.61 2.44 3.85
CA ASP A 114 8.36 1.40 3.15
C ASP A 114 7.42 0.46 2.37
N MET A 115 6.27 0.07 2.95
CA MET A 115 5.24 -0.71 2.25
C MET A 115 4.75 -0.01 0.98
N ILE A 116 4.53 1.30 1.01
CA ILE A 116 4.12 2.07 -0.17
C ILE A 116 5.21 2.00 -1.26
N MET A 117 6.49 2.20 -0.90
CA MET A 117 7.58 2.13 -1.88
C MET A 117 7.74 0.73 -2.49
N ILE A 118 7.54 -0.33 -1.69
CA ILE A 118 7.53 -1.71 -2.17
C ILE A 118 6.35 -1.93 -3.14
N CYS A 119 5.15 -1.50 -2.77
CA CYS A 119 3.97 -1.62 -3.64
C CYS A 119 4.10 -0.81 -4.95
N ASP A 120 4.70 0.39 -4.92
CA ASP A 120 4.98 1.18 -6.13
C ASP A 120 5.91 0.43 -7.09
N ALA A 121 6.98 -0.21 -6.59
CA ALA A 121 7.88 -1.02 -7.40
C ALA A 121 7.19 -2.26 -8.00
N LEU A 122 6.32 -2.92 -7.22
CA LEU A 122 5.55 -4.08 -7.71
C LEU A 122 4.54 -3.68 -8.80
N ILE A 123 3.83 -2.56 -8.64
CA ILE A 123 2.92 -2.01 -9.66
C ILE A 123 3.70 -1.60 -10.92
N ALA A 124 4.90 -1.03 -10.75
CA ALA A 124 5.76 -0.64 -11.88
C ALA A 124 6.26 -1.86 -12.69
N ALA A 125 6.41 -3.03 -12.05
CA ALA A 125 6.75 -4.29 -12.71
C ALA A 125 5.52 -4.94 -13.36
N HIS A 126 4.42 -5.11 -12.61
CA HIS A 126 3.13 -5.61 -13.10
C HIS A 126 1.98 -4.86 -12.40
N PRO A 127 1.22 -4.01 -13.12
CA PRO A 127 0.04 -3.35 -12.57
C PRO A 127 -1.05 -4.36 -12.17
N ILE A 128 -1.77 -4.06 -11.08
CA ILE A 128 -2.96 -4.81 -10.64
C ILE A 128 -4.21 -4.00 -10.99
N HIS A 129 -5.23 -4.60 -11.59
CA HIS A 129 -6.52 -3.91 -11.82
C HIS A 129 -7.30 -3.68 -10.51
N SER A 130 -8.11 -2.62 -10.48
CA SER A 130 -9.10 -2.46 -9.41
C SER A 130 -10.17 -3.55 -9.45
N ALA A 131 -10.83 -3.81 -8.32
CA ALA A 131 -11.89 -4.83 -8.16
C ALA A 131 -13.02 -4.73 -9.20
N ASP A 132 -13.32 -3.51 -9.64
CA ASP A 132 -14.36 -3.19 -10.63
C ASP A 132 -13.84 -3.20 -12.09
N LEU A 133 -12.55 -3.48 -12.29
CA LEU A 133 -11.83 -3.46 -13.57
C LEU A 133 -11.89 -2.10 -14.31
N THR A 134 -12.22 -1.00 -13.63
CA THR A 134 -12.28 0.33 -14.27
C THR A 134 -10.95 1.09 -14.30
N GLY A 135 -9.97 0.63 -13.50
CA GLY A 135 -8.63 1.20 -13.45
C GLY A 135 -7.60 0.23 -12.84
N TYR A 136 -6.57 0.79 -12.23
CA TYR A 136 -5.50 0.05 -11.55
C TYR A 136 -5.45 0.46 -10.08
N ARG A 137 -5.01 -0.46 -9.21
CA ARG A 137 -4.78 -0.18 -7.79
C ARG A 137 -3.62 0.81 -7.61
N THR A 138 -3.67 1.62 -6.55
CA THR A 138 -2.53 2.45 -6.13
C THR A 138 -1.70 1.73 -5.08
N ALA A 139 -0.41 2.10 -4.95
CA ALA A 139 0.45 1.57 -3.90
C ALA A 139 -0.07 1.86 -2.49
N SER A 140 -0.74 3.00 -2.30
CA SER A 140 -1.42 3.34 -1.05
C SER A 140 -2.55 2.36 -0.70
N ASP A 141 -3.33 1.91 -1.68
CA ASP A 141 -4.41 0.94 -1.47
C ASP A 141 -3.85 -0.44 -1.08
N MET A 142 -2.75 -0.85 -1.72
CA MET A 142 -2.05 -2.10 -1.40
C MET A 142 -1.37 -2.03 -0.02
N ALA A 143 -0.63 -0.96 0.28
CA ALA A 143 0.00 -0.78 1.59
C ALA A 143 -1.01 -0.69 2.74
N TYR A 144 -2.20 -0.10 2.51
CA TYR A 144 -3.29 -0.11 3.48
C TYR A 144 -3.79 -1.54 3.74
N GLU A 145 -4.05 -2.32 2.69
CA GLU A 145 -4.47 -3.73 2.82
C GLU A 145 -3.41 -4.57 3.53
N TRP A 146 -2.13 -4.40 3.19
CA TRP A 146 -1.00 -5.04 3.88
C TRP A 146 -0.96 -4.66 5.37
N THR A 147 -1.19 -3.39 5.70
CA THR A 147 -1.30 -2.94 7.10
C THR A 147 -2.46 -3.64 7.83
N GLN A 148 -3.62 -3.80 7.19
CA GLN A 148 -4.74 -4.55 7.76
C GLN A 148 -4.42 -6.05 7.93
N HIS A 149 -3.71 -6.64 6.97
CA HIS A 149 -3.26 -8.03 6.99
C HIS A 149 -2.28 -8.28 8.15
N ASN A 150 -1.27 -7.42 8.30
CA ASN A 150 -0.28 -7.52 9.38
C ASN A 150 -0.89 -7.29 10.77
N LEU A 151 -1.92 -6.41 10.87
CA LEU A 151 -2.71 -6.26 12.09
C LEU A 151 -3.52 -7.52 12.38
N ALA A 152 -4.12 -8.15 11.37
CA ALA A 152 -4.84 -9.42 11.52
C ALA A 152 -3.89 -10.47 12.12
N TYR A 153 -2.74 -10.72 11.49
CA TYR A 153 -1.71 -11.66 11.94
C TYR A 153 -1.30 -11.48 13.41
N GLN A 154 -1.08 -10.23 13.83
CA GLN A 154 -0.71 -9.89 15.22
C GLN A 154 -1.80 -10.19 16.24
N LEU A 155 -3.08 -10.14 15.84
CA LEU A 155 -4.23 -10.44 16.70
C LEU A 155 -4.53 -11.93 16.78
N LEU A 156 -3.93 -12.77 15.92
CA LEU A 156 -4.11 -14.21 15.96
C LEU A 156 -3.24 -14.84 17.06
N GLY A 157 -3.88 -15.60 17.96
CA GLY A 157 -3.17 -16.45 18.91
C GLY A 157 -2.26 -17.45 18.18
N GLU A 158 -1.16 -17.85 18.80
CA GLU A 158 -0.13 -18.69 18.16
C GLU A 158 -0.69 -20.01 17.58
N ASP A 159 -1.67 -20.61 18.25
CA ASP A 159 -2.30 -21.87 17.82
C ASP A 159 -3.47 -21.68 16.81
N ALA A 160 -3.70 -20.46 16.30
CA ALA A 160 -4.80 -20.20 15.37
C ALA A 160 -4.55 -20.88 14.00
N PRO A 161 -5.44 -21.75 13.48
CA PRO A 161 -5.18 -22.57 12.29
C PRO A 161 -4.87 -21.79 10.99
N TYR A 162 -5.17 -20.49 10.97
CA TYR A 162 -5.03 -19.59 9.83
C TYR A 162 -3.92 -18.54 10.04
N LYS A 163 -3.15 -18.61 11.14
CA LYS A 163 -2.02 -17.69 11.40
C LYS A 163 -0.87 -17.89 10.43
N GLU A 164 -0.58 -19.14 10.04
CA GLU A 164 0.39 -19.44 8.98
C GLU A 164 0.01 -18.77 7.65
N ASN A 165 -1.28 -18.83 7.27
CA ASN A 165 -1.78 -18.17 6.05
C ASN A 165 -1.81 -16.63 6.15
N ALA A 166 -1.63 -16.06 7.35
CA ALA A 166 -1.60 -14.63 7.59
C ALA A 166 -0.17 -14.06 7.67
N LYS A 167 0.86 -14.88 7.38
CA LYS A 167 2.23 -14.41 7.21
C LYS A 167 2.45 -13.70 5.87
N ASP A 168 1.65 -14.05 4.88
CA ASP A 168 1.83 -13.68 3.48
C ASP A 168 0.67 -12.78 3.04
N VAL A 169 0.96 -11.51 2.72
CA VAL A 169 -0.05 -10.63 2.11
C VAL A 169 -0.31 -11.08 0.68
N ASP A 170 -1.59 -11.18 0.32
CA ASP A 170 -2.06 -11.59 -1.01
C ASP A 170 -3.02 -10.51 -1.53
N PHE A 171 -2.55 -9.72 -2.50
CA PHE A 171 -3.24 -8.52 -2.99
C PHE A 171 -4.39 -8.82 -3.95
N ASP A 172 -5.24 -9.79 -3.60
CA ASP A 172 -6.41 -10.18 -4.38
C ASP A 172 -7.29 -8.93 -4.64
N PRO A 173 -7.62 -8.59 -5.92
CA PRO A 173 -8.52 -7.49 -6.23
C PRO A 173 -9.87 -7.61 -5.53
N ASN A 174 -10.32 -8.84 -5.21
CA ASN A 174 -11.56 -9.08 -4.46
C ASN A 174 -11.49 -8.63 -2.98
N ASP A 175 -10.29 -8.47 -2.40
CA ASP A 175 -10.07 -7.97 -1.04
C ASP A 175 -9.84 -6.44 -0.99
N GLN A 176 -9.78 -5.77 -2.15
CA GLN A 176 -9.56 -4.32 -2.24
C GLN A 176 -10.61 -3.52 -1.43
N GLY A 177 -10.12 -2.74 -0.46
CA GLY A 177 -10.94 -1.83 0.34
C GLY A 177 -11.70 -2.50 1.49
N LYS A 178 -11.60 -3.83 1.67
CA LYS A 178 -12.13 -4.51 2.86
C LYS A 178 -11.31 -4.15 4.10
N SER A 179 -12.00 -4.09 5.24
CA SER A 179 -11.38 -4.07 6.55
C SER A 179 -10.87 -5.46 6.96
N MET A 180 -9.96 -5.50 7.95
CA MET A 180 -9.53 -6.76 8.57
C MET A 180 -10.70 -7.64 9.04
N TYR A 181 -11.80 -7.03 9.52
CA TYR A 181 -12.97 -7.77 9.98
C TYR A 181 -13.74 -8.45 8.83
N GLU A 182 -13.91 -7.76 7.69
CA GLU A 182 -14.56 -8.34 6.51
C GLU A 182 -13.71 -9.46 5.90
N ILE A 183 -12.40 -9.25 5.79
CA ILE A 183 -11.43 -10.28 5.36
C ILE A 183 -11.48 -11.50 6.30
N TYR A 184 -11.59 -11.29 7.61
CA TYR A 184 -11.74 -12.35 8.60
C TYR A 184 -13.08 -13.12 8.44
N LEU A 185 -14.20 -12.43 8.23
CA LEU A 185 -15.51 -13.08 8.04
C LEU A 185 -15.51 -13.97 6.79
N ASP A 186 -15.00 -13.46 5.66
CA ASP A 186 -14.88 -14.20 4.41
C ASP A 186 -14.02 -15.46 4.57
N ARG A 187 -12.86 -15.34 5.24
CA ARG A 187 -11.90 -16.45 5.42
C ARG A 187 -12.34 -17.47 6.48
N THR A 188 -13.21 -17.10 7.42
CA THR A 188 -13.71 -18.01 8.46
C THR A 188 -15.13 -18.54 8.21
N GLY A 189 -15.84 -18.02 7.20
CA GLY A 189 -17.23 -18.36 6.94
C GLY A 189 -18.19 -17.94 8.06
N GLN A 190 -17.79 -16.97 8.90
CA GLN A 190 -18.59 -16.44 10.00
C GLN A 190 -19.55 -15.33 9.56
N ASP A 191 -19.68 -15.08 8.25
CA ASP A 191 -20.58 -14.06 7.72
C ASP A 191 -22.01 -14.27 8.24
N SER A 192 -22.48 -13.31 9.02
CA SER A 192 -23.72 -13.43 9.80
C SER A 192 -24.97 -13.07 8.98
N THR A 193 -25.00 -13.48 7.70
CA THR A 193 -26.20 -13.42 6.87
C THR A 193 -26.98 -14.73 7.01
N ALA A 194 -28.27 -14.61 7.35
CA ALA A 194 -29.03 -15.74 7.83
C ALA A 194 -29.27 -16.80 6.73
N SER A 195 -28.90 -18.04 7.04
CA SER A 195 -29.54 -19.23 6.47
C SER A 195 -31.00 -19.32 6.96
N SER A 196 -31.87 -18.44 6.46
CA SER A 196 -33.33 -18.65 6.45
C SER A 196 -33.77 -19.27 5.12
N GLY A 197 -33.06 -20.32 4.71
CA GLY A 197 -33.38 -21.17 3.54
C GLY A 197 -34.20 -22.39 3.93
N SER A 198 -35.49 -22.19 4.22
CA SER A 198 -36.55 -23.21 4.34
C SER A 198 -37.90 -22.47 4.27
N PRO A 199 -38.99 -23.05 3.75
CA PRO A 199 -39.27 -24.49 3.60
C PRO A 199 -38.89 -25.11 2.24
#